data_AF-T0Z9R6-F1
#
_entry.id   AF-T0Z9R6-F1
#
_cell.length_a   1.000
_cell.length_b   1.000
_cell.length_c   1.000
_cell.angle_alpha   90.00
_cell.angle_beta   90.00
_cell.angle_gamma   90.00
#
_symmetry.space_group_name_H-M   'P 1'
#
loop_
_entity.id
_entity.type
_entity.pdbx_description
1 polymer ?
#
loop_
_entity_poly.entity_id
_entity_poly.type
_entity_poly.pdbx_seq_one_letter_code
_entity_poly.pdbx_strand_id
1 'polypeptide(L)'
;SPLARCGVEITDNAYVVANMRLMTRMGAPALARIERDGHFVRGLHSTGELDPERRFIMHFPEELSIQSYGSGYGGNALLGKKCHALRIASWQARQEGWLAEHMLIVGIQNPQGQTHYIAAAFPSACGKTNLSMLVPPEDMRRAGWKVWTVGDDICWMAPGKDGRLWAINPEAGFFGVAPGTSARTNPNALAMLDHDTIFTNVATTADGQPWWEGLDGRVPALDWQGRPFDPARGPAAHPNSRFTVSARQCPSFSPRAEDTQGVPISAIIFGGAANRCCHW
;
A
#
# COMPACT_ATOMS: atom_id res chain seq x y z
N SER A 1 -7.32 -2.51 17.42
CA SER A 1 -6.24 -1.60 17.82
C SER A 1 -6.82 -0.29 18.32
N PRO A 2 -6.29 0.32 19.39
CA PRO A 2 -6.62 1.68 19.82
C PRO A 2 -6.31 2.76 18.76
N LEU A 3 -5.29 2.53 17.91
CA LEU A 3 -4.91 3.46 16.84
C LEU A 3 -5.81 3.34 15.60
N ALA A 4 -6.56 2.24 15.44
CA ALA A 4 -7.40 2.07 14.26
C ALA A 4 -8.53 3.13 14.24
N ARG A 5 -8.76 3.71 13.06
CA ARG A 5 -9.86 4.65 12.75
C ARG A 5 -10.82 4.00 11.77
N CYS A 6 -12.10 4.27 11.92
CA CYS A 6 -13.15 3.77 11.03
C CYS A 6 -13.58 4.85 10.04
N GLY A 7 -14.09 4.43 8.89
CA GLY A 7 -14.67 5.31 7.89
C GLY A 7 -15.76 4.60 7.11
N VAL A 8 -16.63 5.39 6.48
CA VAL A 8 -17.65 4.91 5.54
C VAL A 8 -17.37 5.59 4.22
N GLU A 9 -17.26 4.80 3.16
CA GLU A 9 -17.09 5.28 1.80
C GLU A 9 -18.34 4.92 0.98
N ILE A 10 -19.02 5.94 0.46
CA ILE A 10 -20.09 5.78 -0.51
C ILE A 10 -19.48 5.99 -1.90
N THR A 11 -19.70 5.03 -2.80
CA THR A 11 -19.13 5.04 -4.15
C THR A 11 -20.14 4.48 -5.15
N ASP A 12 -20.17 5.04 -6.35
CA ASP A 12 -20.92 4.54 -7.50
C ASP A 12 -20.16 3.48 -8.32
N ASN A 13 -18.97 3.08 -7.87
CA ASN A 13 -18.05 2.24 -8.65
C ASN A 13 -17.71 0.91 -7.95
N ALA A 14 -18.14 -0.21 -8.54
CA ALA A 14 -17.88 -1.55 -8.02
C ALA A 14 -16.38 -1.92 -7.98
N TYR A 15 -15.55 -1.40 -8.90
CA TYR A 15 -14.09 -1.60 -8.84
C TYR A 15 -13.50 -1.02 -7.55
N VAL A 16 -13.99 0.14 -7.11
CA VAL A 16 -13.58 0.78 -5.86
C VAL A 16 -13.96 -0.10 -4.67
N VAL A 17 -15.19 -0.62 -4.64
CA VAL A 17 -15.65 -1.54 -3.59
C VAL A 17 -14.76 -2.79 -3.49
N ALA A 18 -14.46 -3.43 -4.62
CA ALA A 18 -13.63 -4.63 -4.66
C ALA A 18 -12.19 -4.37 -4.17
N ASN A 19 -11.58 -3.26 -4.59
CA ASN A 19 -10.25 -2.87 -4.13
C ASN A 19 -10.25 -2.49 -2.64
N MET A 20 -11.25 -1.75 -2.17
CA MET A 20 -11.36 -1.38 -0.75
C MET A 20 -11.54 -2.61 0.14
N ARG A 21 -12.20 -3.67 -0.34
CA ARG A 21 -12.29 -4.96 0.37
C ARG A 21 -10.94 -5.63 0.57
N LEU A 22 -10.01 -5.48 -0.37
CA LEU A 22 -8.64 -6.01 -0.26
C LEU A 22 -7.75 -5.08 0.57
N MET A 23 -7.88 -3.77 0.38
CA MET A 23 -7.01 -2.75 0.99
C MET A 23 -7.38 -2.40 2.44
N THR A 24 -8.59 -2.73 2.90
CA THR A 24 -9.07 -2.38 4.24
C THR A 24 -9.80 -3.54 4.91
N ARG A 25 -10.02 -3.46 6.22
CA ARG A 25 -10.94 -4.37 6.92
C ARG A 25 -12.37 -3.85 6.76
N MET A 26 -13.04 -4.29 5.69
CA MET A 26 -14.40 -3.88 5.32
C MET A 26 -15.46 -4.84 5.85
N GLY A 27 -16.59 -4.31 6.34
CA GLY A 27 -17.79 -5.11 6.65
C GLY A 27 -18.34 -4.91 8.06
N ALA A 28 -19.15 -5.88 8.51
CA ALA A 28 -19.91 -5.80 9.76
C ALA A 28 -19.08 -5.48 11.02
N PRO A 29 -17.85 -6.00 11.21
CA PRO A 29 -17.04 -5.62 12.38
C PRO A 29 -16.68 -4.13 12.44
N ALA A 30 -16.45 -3.50 11.28
CA ALA A 30 -16.20 -2.07 11.20
C ALA A 30 -17.48 -1.28 11.51
N LEU A 31 -18.63 -1.72 10.97
CA LEU A 31 -19.93 -1.11 11.24
C LEU A 31 -20.28 -1.17 12.73
N ALA A 32 -20.16 -2.34 13.37
CA ALA A 32 -20.44 -2.50 14.80
C ALA A 32 -19.56 -1.59 15.67
N ARG A 33 -18.30 -1.36 15.25
CA ARG A 33 -17.43 -0.39 15.93
C ARG A 33 -17.90 1.05 15.72
N ILE A 34 -18.33 1.42 14.53
CA ILE A 34 -18.87 2.75 14.23
C ILE A 34 -20.12 3.03 15.08
N GLU A 35 -21.04 2.07 15.16
CA GLU A 35 -22.26 2.18 15.97
C GLU A 35 -21.96 2.36 17.46
N ARG A 36 -20.92 1.68 17.97
CA ARG A 36 -20.48 1.80 19.36
C ARG A 36 -19.75 3.12 19.64
N ASP A 37 -18.82 3.51 18.77
CA ASP A 37 -17.92 4.64 19.02
C ASP A 37 -18.53 6.00 18.60
N GLY A 38 -19.56 5.99 17.74
CA GLY A 38 -20.33 7.18 17.35
C GLY A 38 -19.60 8.17 16.42
N HIS A 39 -18.38 7.86 15.97
CA HIS A 39 -17.59 8.72 15.11
C HIS A 39 -16.84 7.93 14.03
N PHE A 40 -16.71 8.51 12.83
CA PHE A 40 -16.03 7.90 11.69
C PHE A 40 -15.69 8.96 10.63
N VAL A 41 -14.75 8.63 9.74
CA VAL A 41 -14.42 9.48 8.57
C VAL A 41 -15.44 9.27 7.45
N ARG A 42 -16.04 10.36 6.97
CA ARG A 42 -17.06 10.37 5.92
C ARG A 42 -16.41 10.47 4.54
N GLY A 43 -16.55 9.46 3.72
CA GLY A 43 -16.05 9.43 2.34
C GLY A 43 -17.19 9.42 1.34
N LEU A 44 -17.19 10.39 0.42
CA LEU A 44 -18.05 10.40 -0.77
C LEU A 44 -17.18 10.34 -2.01
N HIS A 45 -17.42 9.34 -2.86
CA HIS A 45 -16.73 9.16 -4.13
C HIS A 45 -17.74 9.00 -5.27
N SER A 46 -17.47 9.65 -6.40
CA SER A 46 -18.17 9.39 -7.66
C SER A 46 -17.19 9.43 -8.83
N THR A 47 -17.35 8.53 -9.80
CA THR A 47 -16.57 8.62 -11.05
C THR A 47 -16.93 9.84 -11.88
N GLY A 48 -18.12 10.41 -11.69
CA GLY A 48 -18.63 11.49 -12.53
C GLY A 48 -18.58 11.09 -14.01
N GLU A 49 -18.17 12.03 -14.84
CA GLU A 49 -17.99 11.82 -16.29
C GLU A 49 -16.56 11.37 -16.66
N LEU A 50 -15.67 11.19 -15.68
CA LEU A 50 -14.23 10.92 -15.86
C LEU A 50 -13.51 11.97 -16.74
N ASP A 51 -14.02 13.19 -16.76
CA ASP A 51 -13.38 14.35 -17.39
C ASP A 51 -12.17 14.80 -16.54
N PRO A 52 -10.94 14.74 -17.07
CA PRO A 52 -9.74 15.15 -16.35
C PRO A 52 -9.78 16.60 -15.84
N GLU A 53 -10.50 17.49 -16.53
CA GLU A 53 -10.64 18.90 -16.16
C GLU A 53 -11.67 19.12 -15.03
N ARG A 54 -12.48 18.10 -14.73
CA ARG A 54 -13.46 18.10 -13.64
C ARG A 54 -13.11 17.08 -12.56
N ARG A 55 -11.82 16.89 -12.30
CA ARG A 55 -11.33 15.98 -11.26
C ARG A 55 -11.00 16.72 -9.98
N PHE A 56 -11.73 16.42 -8.90
CA PHE A 56 -11.57 17.07 -7.60
C PHE A 56 -11.36 16.03 -6.49
N ILE A 57 -10.29 16.19 -5.70
CA ILE A 57 -10.03 15.35 -4.52
C ILE A 57 -9.86 16.28 -3.31
N MET A 58 -10.91 16.41 -2.52
CA MET A 58 -11.08 17.40 -1.47
C MET A 58 -11.06 16.75 -0.09
N HIS A 59 -10.46 17.44 0.87
CA HIS A 59 -10.27 16.96 2.24
C HIS A 59 -10.71 18.06 3.20
N PHE A 60 -11.65 17.75 4.09
CA PHE A 60 -12.19 18.66 5.09
C PHE A 60 -11.86 18.09 6.48
N PRO A 61 -10.65 18.33 6.99
CA PRO A 61 -10.13 17.68 8.18
C PRO A 61 -10.94 18.00 9.45
N GLU A 62 -11.45 19.24 9.57
CA GLU A 62 -12.29 19.65 10.71
C GLU A 62 -13.65 18.92 10.72
N GLU A 63 -14.15 18.56 9.54
CA GLU A 63 -15.38 17.80 9.37
C GLU A 63 -15.15 16.29 9.31
N LEU A 64 -13.90 15.81 9.39
CA LEU A 64 -13.55 14.41 9.11
C LEU A 64 -14.21 13.88 7.83
N SER A 65 -14.21 14.70 6.76
CA SER A 65 -14.87 14.36 5.50
C SER A 65 -13.91 14.41 4.30
N ILE A 66 -14.14 13.54 3.35
CA ILE A 66 -13.40 13.38 2.10
C ILE A 66 -14.42 13.34 0.97
N GLN A 67 -14.21 14.14 -0.06
CA GLN A 67 -15.05 14.14 -1.26
C GLN A 67 -14.16 14.00 -2.49
N SER A 68 -14.44 13.00 -3.33
CA SER A 68 -13.70 12.73 -4.54
C SER A 68 -14.63 12.57 -5.73
N TYR A 69 -14.32 13.27 -6.81
CA TYR A 69 -15.13 13.32 -8.03
C TYR A 69 -14.24 13.24 -9.27
N GLY A 70 -14.70 12.53 -10.29
CA GLY A 70 -14.06 12.52 -11.61
C GLY A 70 -12.89 11.55 -11.75
N SER A 71 -12.69 10.58 -10.83
CA SER A 71 -11.60 9.62 -10.95
C SER A 71 -11.86 8.30 -10.23
N GLY A 72 -11.90 7.19 -10.97
CA GLY A 72 -11.99 5.83 -10.40
C GLY A 72 -10.65 5.19 -10.04
N TYR A 73 -9.53 5.94 -10.09
CA TYR A 73 -8.19 5.35 -10.00
C TYR A 73 -7.54 5.50 -8.61
N GLY A 74 -7.14 4.36 -8.03
CA GLY A 74 -6.17 4.29 -6.94
C GLY A 74 -6.42 5.28 -5.80
N GLY A 75 -5.40 6.06 -5.44
CA GLY A 75 -5.47 6.99 -4.30
C GLY A 75 -6.48 8.15 -4.43
N ASN A 76 -7.12 8.33 -5.59
CA ASN A 76 -8.23 9.27 -5.76
C ASN A 76 -9.56 8.63 -5.40
N ALA A 77 -9.69 7.32 -5.58
CA ALA A 77 -10.96 6.61 -5.42
C ALA A 77 -10.98 5.75 -4.14
N LEU A 78 -9.88 5.08 -3.82
CA LEU A 78 -9.72 4.30 -2.58
C LEU A 78 -9.48 5.25 -1.41
N LEU A 79 -10.54 5.86 -0.89
CA LEU A 79 -10.43 7.00 0.04
C LEU A 79 -9.74 6.62 1.35
N GLY A 80 -9.83 5.34 1.76
CA GLY A 80 -9.10 4.80 2.90
C GLY A 80 -7.57 4.90 2.77
N LYS A 81 -7.02 4.92 1.54
CA LYS A 81 -5.58 4.83 1.29
C LYS A 81 -4.85 6.15 1.57
N LYS A 82 -4.87 7.11 0.63
CA LYS A 82 -4.09 8.36 0.79
C LYS A 82 -4.91 9.47 1.44
N CYS A 83 -6.19 9.58 1.09
CA CYS A 83 -7.05 10.63 1.59
C CYS A 83 -7.28 10.50 3.11
N HIS A 84 -7.72 9.33 3.56
CA HIS A 84 -7.87 9.05 4.98
C HIS A 84 -6.53 8.80 5.64
N ALA A 85 -5.81 7.74 5.27
CA ALA A 85 -4.72 7.25 6.10
C ALA A 85 -3.43 8.08 6.10
N LEU A 86 -3.34 9.14 5.28
CA LEU A 86 -2.31 10.15 5.42
C LEU A 86 -2.90 11.54 5.68
N ARG A 87 -3.79 12.06 4.82
CA ARG A 87 -4.19 13.48 4.91
C ARG A 87 -5.11 13.77 6.10
N ILE A 88 -6.23 13.06 6.24
CA ILE A 88 -7.11 13.20 7.41
C ILE A 88 -6.41 12.68 8.67
N ALA A 89 -5.74 11.53 8.56
CA ALA A 89 -5.04 10.90 9.68
C ALA A 89 -3.93 11.78 10.25
N SER A 90 -3.10 12.45 9.44
CA SER A 90 -2.04 13.34 9.94
C SER A 90 -2.59 14.55 10.68
N TRP A 91 -3.76 15.07 10.25
CA TRP A 91 -4.46 16.10 11.00
C TRP A 91 -4.94 15.59 12.36
N GLN A 92 -5.59 14.43 12.40
CA GLN A 92 -6.01 13.80 13.67
C GLN A 92 -4.80 13.53 14.58
N ALA A 93 -3.73 12.98 14.01
CA ALA A 93 -2.48 12.65 14.67
C ALA A 93 -1.86 13.87 15.37
N ARG A 94 -1.85 15.02 14.69
CA ARG A 94 -1.41 16.30 15.27
C ARG A 94 -2.24 16.72 16.49
N GLN A 95 -3.56 16.51 16.48
CA GLN A 95 -4.43 16.90 17.59
C GLN A 95 -4.38 15.90 18.76
N GLU A 96 -4.13 14.63 18.46
CA GLU A 96 -4.27 13.51 19.40
C GLU A 96 -2.93 12.96 19.91
N GLY A 97 -1.80 13.50 19.43
CA GLY A 97 -0.46 13.14 19.93
C GLY A 97 0.13 11.85 19.36
N TRP A 98 -0.18 11.51 18.10
CA TRP A 98 0.41 10.38 17.37
C TRP A 98 0.92 10.84 15.99
N LEU A 99 1.37 9.91 15.13
CA LEU A 99 1.93 10.21 13.80
C LEU A 99 1.29 9.32 12.72
N ALA A 100 0.98 9.91 11.56
CA ALA A 100 0.46 9.21 10.38
C ALA A 100 1.38 9.46 9.19
N GLU A 101 2.21 8.47 8.86
CA GLU A 101 3.38 8.68 8.01
C GLU A 101 3.38 7.82 6.75
N HIS A 102 3.98 8.36 5.70
CA HIS A 102 4.23 7.65 4.44
C HIS A 102 5.45 6.74 4.55
N MET A 103 5.36 5.74 5.42
CA MET A 103 6.44 4.81 5.75
C MET A 103 6.01 3.36 5.59
N LEU A 104 6.93 2.53 5.09
CA LEU A 104 6.85 1.07 5.29
C LEU A 104 7.14 0.72 6.75
N ILE A 105 6.75 -0.49 7.17
CA ILE A 105 7.14 -1.12 8.43
C ILE A 105 7.66 -2.52 8.14
N VAL A 106 8.89 -2.80 8.59
CA VAL A 106 9.56 -4.09 8.37
C VAL A 106 10.20 -4.59 9.66
N GLY A 107 10.06 -5.88 9.96
CA GLY A 107 10.77 -6.56 11.04
C GLY A 107 12.02 -7.25 10.50
N ILE A 108 13.18 -7.00 11.10
CA ILE A 108 14.44 -7.64 10.75
C ILE A 108 14.86 -8.54 11.92
N GLN A 109 14.93 -9.84 11.67
CA GLN A 109 15.37 -10.82 12.65
C GLN A 109 16.84 -11.16 12.41
N ASN A 110 17.66 -11.03 13.46
CA ASN A 110 19.07 -11.41 13.42
C ASN A 110 19.27 -12.94 13.61
N PRO A 111 20.48 -13.46 13.39
CA PRO A 111 20.81 -14.88 13.60
C PRO A 111 20.52 -15.40 15.03
N GLN A 112 20.51 -14.52 16.03
CA GLN A 112 20.21 -14.84 17.42
C GLN A 112 18.70 -14.90 17.71
N GLY A 113 17.85 -14.69 16.71
CA GLY A 113 16.38 -14.73 16.83
C GLY A 113 15.75 -13.44 17.33
N GLN A 114 16.52 -12.37 17.53
CA GLN A 114 16.01 -11.07 17.99
C GLN A 114 15.46 -10.30 16.79
N THR A 115 14.22 -9.80 16.90
CA THR A 115 13.57 -9.03 15.84
C THR A 115 13.47 -7.55 16.22
N HIS A 116 14.00 -6.69 15.35
CA HIS A 116 13.87 -5.23 15.45
C HIS A 116 12.97 -4.71 14.33
N TYR A 117 12.05 -3.80 14.65
CA TYR A 117 11.16 -3.21 13.65
C TYR A 117 11.65 -1.83 13.24
N ILE A 118 11.62 -1.57 11.94
CA ILE A 118 12.09 -0.34 11.33
C ILE A 118 10.95 0.25 10.51
N ALA A 119 10.77 1.56 10.61
CA ALA A 119 9.94 2.32 9.68
C ALA A 119 10.83 3.04 8.67
N ALA A 120 10.43 3.14 7.41
CA ALA A 120 11.22 3.86 6.41
C ALA A 120 10.36 4.70 5.46
N ALA A 121 10.68 5.99 5.35
CA ALA A 121 10.04 6.96 4.46
C ALA A 121 10.93 7.20 3.24
N PHE A 122 10.50 6.65 2.10
CA PHE A 122 11.05 7.00 0.79
C PHE A 122 9.95 7.60 -0.09
N PRO A 123 10.27 8.51 -1.03
CA PRO A 123 9.30 8.97 -2.02
C PRO A 123 8.66 7.81 -2.82
N SER A 124 7.60 8.12 -3.56
CA SER A 124 7.00 7.16 -4.48
C SER A 124 8.05 6.63 -5.48
N ALA A 125 7.94 5.34 -5.84
CA ALA A 125 8.87 4.63 -6.72
C ALA A 125 10.34 4.56 -6.25
N CYS A 126 10.65 4.90 -4.99
CA CYS A 126 12.00 4.80 -4.42
C CYS A 126 12.24 3.53 -3.56
N GLY A 127 11.58 2.42 -3.89
CA GLY A 127 11.92 1.10 -3.32
C GLY A 127 11.29 0.71 -1.99
N LYS A 128 10.25 1.40 -1.50
CA LYS A 128 9.57 1.03 -0.23
C LYS A 128 9.07 -0.42 -0.26
N THR A 129 8.27 -0.79 -1.27
CA THR A 129 7.72 -2.15 -1.38
C THR A 129 8.83 -3.20 -1.45
N ASN A 130 9.88 -2.97 -2.23
CA ASN A 130 11.04 -3.88 -2.30
C ASN A 130 11.74 -4.05 -0.96
N LEU A 131 11.95 -2.97 -0.19
CA LEU A 131 12.57 -3.06 1.13
C LEU A 131 11.67 -3.76 2.14
N SER A 132 10.36 -3.45 2.15
CA SER A 132 9.40 -4.06 3.08
C SER A 132 9.25 -5.56 2.90
N MET A 133 9.41 -6.05 1.67
CA MET A 133 9.27 -7.45 1.26
C MET A 133 10.61 -8.10 0.90
N LEU A 134 11.72 -7.52 1.37
CA LEU A 134 13.07 -7.94 0.98
C LEU A 134 13.29 -9.42 1.33
N VAL A 135 13.79 -10.18 0.36
CA VAL A 135 14.40 -11.49 0.64
C VAL A 135 15.89 -11.25 0.90
N PRO A 136 16.41 -11.56 2.10
CA PRO A 136 17.83 -11.40 2.39
C PRO A 136 18.69 -12.15 1.36
N PRO A 137 19.85 -11.59 0.97
CA PRO A 137 20.84 -12.31 0.15
C PRO A 137 21.16 -13.69 0.74
N GLU A 138 21.52 -14.64 -0.12
CA GLU A 138 21.75 -16.04 0.27
C GLU A 138 22.67 -16.18 1.49
N ASP A 139 23.79 -15.46 1.51
CA ASP A 139 24.76 -15.51 2.61
C ASP A 139 24.17 -15.06 3.95
N MET A 140 23.37 -13.98 3.94
CA MET A 140 22.68 -13.49 5.15
C MET A 140 21.58 -14.46 5.58
N ARG A 141 20.84 -15.04 4.64
CA ARG A 141 19.79 -16.02 4.95
C ARG A 141 20.39 -17.28 5.56
N ARG A 142 21.51 -17.78 5.02
CA ARG A 142 22.27 -18.90 5.58
C ARG A 142 22.81 -18.59 6.97
N ALA A 143 23.20 -17.34 7.21
CA ALA A 143 23.59 -16.88 8.54
C ALA A 143 22.40 -16.76 9.51
N GLY A 144 21.15 -16.86 9.06
CA GLY A 144 19.96 -16.85 9.92
C GLY A 144 19.14 -15.55 9.90
N TRP A 145 19.50 -14.58 9.06
CA TRP A 145 18.72 -13.34 8.92
C TRP A 145 17.36 -13.59 8.26
N LYS A 146 16.31 -12.98 8.81
CA LYS A 146 14.96 -13.00 8.24
C LYS A 146 14.36 -11.60 8.20
N VAL A 147 13.45 -11.40 7.25
CA VAL A 147 12.71 -10.15 7.07
C VAL A 147 11.21 -10.47 7.10
N TRP A 148 10.46 -9.66 7.83
CA TRP A 148 9.02 -9.79 8.04
C TRP A 148 8.30 -8.51 7.62
N THR A 149 7.36 -8.62 6.69
CA THR A 149 6.56 -7.52 6.16
C THR A 149 5.42 -7.19 7.13
N VAL A 150 5.36 -5.95 7.62
CA VAL A 150 4.19 -5.45 8.39
C VAL A 150 3.33 -4.54 7.51
N GLY A 151 3.96 -3.64 6.75
CA GLY A 151 3.29 -2.77 5.77
C GLY A 151 4.30 -2.13 4.82
N ASP A 152 3.87 -1.73 3.63
CA ASP A 152 4.78 -1.24 2.59
C ASP A 152 4.66 0.26 2.29
N ASP A 153 3.63 0.93 2.81
CA ASP A 153 3.26 2.27 2.37
C ASP A 153 2.82 3.20 3.51
N ILE A 154 2.02 2.75 4.47
CA ILE A 154 1.49 3.62 5.54
C ILE A 154 1.83 3.08 6.93
N CYS A 155 2.25 3.99 7.81
CA CYS A 155 2.59 3.71 9.20
C CYS A 155 1.87 4.69 10.12
N TRP A 156 1.05 4.18 11.03
CA TRP A 156 0.51 4.98 12.13
C TRP A 156 1.22 4.59 13.41
N MET A 157 1.81 5.56 14.11
CA MET A 157 2.61 5.30 15.30
C MET A 157 2.32 6.26 16.45
N ALA A 158 2.39 5.75 17.67
CA ALA A 158 2.16 6.52 18.89
C ALA A 158 3.13 6.09 20.01
N PRO A 159 3.45 6.97 20.96
CA PRO A 159 4.16 6.58 22.17
C PRO A 159 3.36 5.54 22.98
N GLY A 160 4.01 4.44 23.34
CA GLY A 160 3.47 3.42 24.25
C GLY A 160 3.68 3.80 25.71
N LYS A 161 3.07 3.03 26.62
CA LYS A 161 3.25 3.19 28.08
C LYS A 161 4.69 3.00 28.55
N ASP A 162 5.49 2.32 27.74
CA ASP A 162 6.92 2.05 27.96
C ASP A 162 7.84 3.12 27.34
N GLY A 163 7.27 4.21 26.81
CA GLY A 163 8.01 5.31 26.18
C GLY A 163 8.53 5.02 24.76
N ARG A 164 8.35 3.80 24.23
CA ARG A 164 8.74 3.45 22.85
C ARG A 164 7.68 3.92 21.86
N LEU A 165 8.06 4.12 20.60
CA LEU A 165 7.09 4.30 19.52
C LEU A 165 6.55 2.95 19.06
N TRP A 166 5.23 2.79 19.06
CA TRP A 166 4.54 1.59 18.60
C TRP A 166 3.78 1.90 17.32
N ALA A 167 3.92 1.06 16.32
CA ALA A 167 3.37 1.28 14.99
C ALA A 167 2.40 0.18 14.53
N ILE A 168 1.35 0.58 13.83
CA ILE A 168 0.48 -0.31 13.06
C ILE A 168 0.55 0.03 11.58
N ASN A 169 0.35 -0.98 10.74
CA ASN A 169 -0.07 -0.77 9.35
C ASN A 169 -1.60 -0.65 9.33
N PRO A 170 -2.18 0.51 8.95
CA PRO A 170 -3.62 0.65 8.86
C PRO A 170 -4.24 -0.08 7.65
N GLU A 171 -3.44 -0.47 6.66
CA GLU A 171 -3.88 -1.15 5.43
C GLU A 171 -3.98 -2.67 5.62
N ALA A 172 -4.87 -3.32 4.87
CA ALA A 172 -5.07 -4.77 4.85
C ALA A 172 -4.51 -5.45 3.58
N GLY A 173 -4.07 -4.65 2.61
CA GLY A 173 -3.61 -5.10 1.30
C GLY A 173 -2.47 -4.24 0.77
N PHE A 174 -1.92 -4.65 -0.37
CA PHE A 174 -0.89 -3.94 -1.10
C PHE A 174 -1.46 -3.39 -2.40
N PHE A 175 -1.22 -2.11 -2.67
CA PHE A 175 -1.55 -1.43 -3.93
C PHE A 175 -0.26 -1.10 -4.69
N GLY A 176 0.46 -2.15 -5.09
CA GLY A 176 1.83 -2.06 -5.59
C GLY A 176 1.92 -1.68 -7.07
N VAL A 177 3.04 -1.07 -7.46
CA VAL A 177 3.37 -0.82 -8.88
C VAL A 177 3.73 -2.14 -9.54
N ALA A 178 3.07 -2.48 -10.64
CA ALA A 178 3.37 -3.73 -11.35
C ALA A 178 4.71 -3.66 -12.13
N PRO A 179 4.96 -2.67 -13.01
CA PRO A 179 6.18 -2.62 -13.82
C PRO A 179 7.45 -2.65 -12.96
N GLY A 180 8.43 -3.46 -13.37
CA GLY A 180 9.66 -3.69 -12.62
C GLY A 180 9.58 -4.76 -11.52
N THR A 181 8.39 -5.27 -11.19
CA THR A 181 8.22 -6.43 -10.29
C THR A 181 8.53 -7.72 -11.04
N SER A 182 9.45 -8.53 -10.53
CA SER A 182 9.83 -9.83 -11.11
C SER A 182 10.38 -10.77 -10.04
N ALA A 183 10.62 -12.03 -10.40
CA ALA A 183 11.27 -13.01 -9.53
C ALA A 183 12.65 -12.54 -9.03
N ARG A 184 13.33 -11.68 -9.81
CA ARG A 184 14.63 -11.12 -9.44
C ARG A 184 14.52 -9.92 -8.49
N THR A 185 13.56 -9.04 -8.71
CA THR A 185 13.48 -7.76 -7.99
C THR A 185 12.65 -7.83 -6.71
N ASN A 186 11.59 -8.64 -6.71
CA ASN A 186 10.73 -8.84 -5.56
C ASN A 186 9.97 -10.19 -5.67
N PRO A 187 10.63 -11.32 -5.34
CA PRO A 187 10.01 -12.64 -5.43
C PRO A 187 8.82 -12.82 -4.49
N ASN A 188 8.83 -12.19 -3.30
CA ASN A 188 7.70 -12.20 -2.38
C ASN A 188 6.47 -11.52 -3.01
N ALA A 189 6.67 -10.38 -3.69
CA ALA A 189 5.58 -9.72 -4.39
C ALA A 189 5.07 -10.57 -5.55
N LEU A 190 5.92 -11.24 -6.33
CA LEU A 190 5.42 -12.09 -7.41
C LEU A 190 4.62 -13.29 -6.87
N ALA A 191 5.10 -13.95 -5.82
CA ALA A 191 4.47 -15.12 -5.24
C ALA A 191 3.07 -14.87 -4.67
N MET A 192 2.78 -13.64 -4.21
CA MET A 192 1.47 -13.31 -3.68
C MET A 192 0.41 -13.03 -4.74
N LEU A 193 0.79 -12.84 -6.02
CA LEU A 193 -0.11 -12.37 -7.08
C LEU A 193 -0.81 -13.48 -7.88
N ASP A 194 -0.61 -14.74 -7.50
CA ASP A 194 -1.09 -15.91 -8.24
C ASP A 194 -2.62 -16.08 -8.18
N HIS A 195 -3.28 -15.56 -7.14
CA HIS A 195 -4.73 -15.63 -6.97
C HIS A 195 -5.28 -14.40 -6.25
N ASP A 196 -6.61 -14.20 -6.30
CA ASP A 196 -7.36 -13.15 -5.59
C ASP A 196 -6.77 -11.74 -5.73
N THR A 197 -6.19 -11.45 -6.89
CA THR A 197 -5.48 -10.21 -7.19
C THR A 197 -6.21 -9.43 -8.29
N ILE A 198 -6.38 -8.13 -8.09
CA ILE A 198 -6.92 -7.22 -9.10
C ILE A 198 -5.76 -6.51 -9.77
N PHE A 199 -5.61 -6.65 -11.09
CA PHE A 199 -4.64 -5.90 -11.87
C PHE A 199 -5.32 -4.73 -12.59
N THR A 200 -4.63 -3.58 -12.68
CA THR A 200 -5.14 -2.36 -13.30
C THR A 200 -4.12 -1.80 -14.28
N ASN A 201 -4.53 -1.63 -15.54
CA ASN A 201 -3.71 -1.10 -16.65
C ASN A 201 -2.43 -1.91 -16.94
N VAL A 202 -2.43 -3.21 -16.66
CA VAL A 202 -1.40 -4.13 -17.15
C VAL A 202 -1.75 -4.61 -18.56
N ALA A 203 -0.76 -5.12 -19.29
CA ALA A 203 -1.00 -5.83 -20.53
C ALA A 203 -1.54 -7.24 -20.26
N THR A 204 -1.97 -7.94 -21.30
CA THR A 204 -2.37 -9.36 -21.20
C THR A 204 -1.72 -10.21 -22.27
N THR A 205 -1.30 -11.42 -21.91
CA THR A 205 -0.84 -12.46 -22.86
C THR A 205 -2.01 -13.05 -23.66
N ALA A 206 -1.71 -13.90 -24.65
CA ALA A 206 -2.72 -14.51 -25.52
C ALA A 206 -3.71 -15.42 -24.76
N ASP A 207 -3.28 -16.02 -23.65
CA ASP A 207 -4.09 -16.82 -22.72
C ASP A 207 -4.71 -15.99 -21.59
N GLY A 208 -4.69 -14.65 -21.70
CA GLY A 208 -5.37 -13.73 -20.79
C GLY A 208 -4.65 -13.50 -19.45
N GLN A 209 -3.38 -13.89 -19.32
CA GLN A 209 -2.61 -13.66 -18.09
C GLN A 209 -2.08 -12.23 -18.02
N PRO A 210 -1.99 -11.62 -16.83
CA PRO A 210 -1.45 -10.27 -16.67
C PRO A 210 0.04 -10.22 -17.05
N TRP A 211 0.45 -9.12 -17.66
CA TRP A 211 1.82 -8.89 -18.12
C TRP A 211 2.25 -7.43 -17.95
N TRP A 212 3.53 -7.21 -17.66
CA TRP A 212 4.15 -5.89 -17.62
C TRP A 212 5.65 -5.96 -17.95
N GLU A 213 6.25 -4.81 -18.22
CA GLU A 213 7.67 -4.69 -18.54
C GLU A 213 8.54 -5.21 -17.39
N GLY A 214 9.40 -6.17 -17.73
CA GLY A 214 10.35 -6.77 -16.80
C GLY A 214 9.80 -7.92 -15.97
N LEU A 215 8.56 -8.37 -16.20
CA LEU A 215 7.98 -9.53 -15.52
C LEU A 215 8.74 -10.83 -15.81
N ASP A 216 8.72 -11.25 -17.09
CA ASP A 216 9.36 -12.47 -17.59
C ASP A 216 9.57 -12.40 -19.12
N GLY A 217 9.90 -13.53 -19.75
CA GLY A 217 10.19 -13.62 -21.19
C GLY A 217 8.98 -13.81 -22.10
N ARG A 218 7.75 -13.83 -21.58
CA ARG A 218 6.53 -13.95 -22.41
C ARG A 218 6.30 -12.65 -23.19
N VAL A 219 5.53 -12.76 -24.28
CA VAL A 219 5.14 -11.62 -25.12
C VAL A 219 3.67 -11.27 -24.84
N PRO A 220 3.34 -10.00 -24.57
CA PRO A 220 1.95 -9.59 -24.38
C PRO A 220 1.21 -9.60 -25.74
N ALA A 221 -0.07 -9.97 -25.70
CA ALA A 221 -0.96 -9.94 -26.87
C ALA A 221 -1.71 -8.61 -26.96
N LEU A 222 -2.22 -8.09 -25.83
CA LEU A 222 -2.90 -6.80 -25.75
C LEU A 222 -2.14 -5.86 -24.82
N ASP A 223 -2.07 -4.59 -25.20
CA ASP A 223 -1.60 -3.51 -24.32
C ASP A 223 -2.67 -3.11 -23.29
N TRP A 224 -2.31 -2.23 -22.36
CA TRP A 224 -3.17 -1.76 -21.29
C TRP A 224 -4.39 -0.96 -21.77
N GLN A 225 -4.43 -0.55 -23.03
CA GLN A 225 -5.57 0.09 -23.68
C GLN A 225 -6.48 -0.92 -24.40
N GLY A 226 -6.15 -2.22 -24.34
CA GLY A 226 -6.89 -3.30 -24.99
C GLY A 226 -6.59 -3.46 -26.48
N ARG A 227 -5.51 -2.86 -26.99
CA ARG A 227 -5.14 -2.94 -28.41
C ARG A 227 -4.09 -4.03 -28.62
N PRO A 228 -3.98 -4.64 -29.82
CA PRO A 228 -2.87 -5.54 -30.13
C PRO A 228 -1.53 -4.87 -29.84
N PHE A 229 -0.70 -5.52 -29.02
CA PHE A 229 0.58 -4.97 -28.59
C PHE A 229 1.50 -4.76 -29.78
N ASP A 230 2.11 -3.59 -29.81
CA ASP A 230 3.09 -3.19 -30.79
C ASP A 230 4.12 -2.29 -30.09
N PRO A 231 5.39 -2.75 -29.99
CA PRO A 231 6.42 -2.01 -29.27
C PRO A 231 6.70 -0.63 -29.89
N ALA A 232 6.33 -0.37 -31.15
CA ALA A 232 6.46 0.95 -31.77
C ALA A 232 5.50 1.99 -31.16
N ARG A 233 4.42 1.56 -30.49
CA ARG A 233 3.40 2.43 -29.87
C ARG A 233 3.63 2.72 -28.40
N GLY A 234 4.74 2.23 -27.84
CA GLY A 234 5.13 2.45 -26.44
C GLY A 234 5.00 1.21 -25.57
N PRO A 235 4.97 1.37 -24.23
CA PRO A 235 4.94 0.24 -23.30
C PRO A 235 3.60 -0.50 -23.38
N ALA A 236 3.64 -1.82 -23.18
CA ALA A 236 2.47 -2.67 -23.12
C ALA A 236 1.67 -2.41 -21.84
N ALA A 237 2.32 -2.23 -20.69
CA ALA A 237 1.63 -1.84 -19.44
C ALA A 237 1.78 -0.33 -19.19
N HIS A 238 0.79 0.28 -18.53
CA HIS A 238 0.93 1.66 -18.11
C HIS A 238 2.07 1.78 -17.07
N PRO A 239 2.96 2.79 -17.10
CA PRO A 239 4.08 2.89 -16.16
C PRO A 239 3.69 2.94 -14.68
N ASN A 240 2.47 3.43 -14.40
CA ASN A 240 1.88 3.43 -13.07
C ASN A 240 0.81 2.34 -12.88
N SER A 241 0.81 1.28 -13.71
CA SER A 241 -0.11 0.14 -13.54
C SER A 241 0.10 -0.54 -12.20
N ARG A 242 -0.96 -1.16 -11.69
CA ARG A 242 -1.05 -1.60 -10.30
C ARG A 242 -1.54 -3.03 -10.19
N PHE A 243 -1.13 -3.68 -9.11
CA PHE A 243 -1.83 -4.81 -8.56
C PHE A 243 -2.41 -4.45 -7.18
N THR A 244 -3.55 -5.05 -6.86
CA THR A 244 -4.19 -4.98 -5.55
C THR A 244 -4.36 -6.39 -5.03
N VAL A 245 -3.76 -6.68 -3.88
CA VAL A 245 -3.76 -8.02 -3.28
C VAL A 245 -3.84 -7.94 -1.77
N SER A 246 -4.42 -8.96 -1.15
CA SER A 246 -4.45 -9.10 0.32
C SER A 246 -3.03 -9.21 0.89
N ALA A 247 -2.74 -8.48 1.97
CA ALA A 247 -1.41 -8.50 2.56
C ALA A 247 -1.04 -9.88 3.14
N ARG A 248 -2.06 -10.68 3.50
CA ARG A 248 -1.90 -12.03 4.05
C ARG A 248 -1.35 -13.04 3.03
N GLN A 249 -1.45 -12.74 1.74
CA GLN A 249 -0.86 -13.58 0.68
C GLN A 249 0.66 -13.39 0.57
N CYS A 250 1.23 -12.34 1.18
CA CYS A 250 2.66 -12.12 1.15
C CYS A 250 3.40 -13.23 1.94
N PRO A 251 4.35 -13.97 1.33
CA PRO A 251 5.04 -15.05 2.02
C PRO A 251 5.81 -14.61 3.28
N SER A 252 6.24 -13.35 3.32
CA SER A 252 6.92 -12.74 4.45
C SER A 252 6.00 -11.97 5.39
N PHE A 253 4.68 -12.08 5.26
CA PHE A 253 3.72 -11.40 6.12
C PHE A 253 4.00 -11.72 7.60
N SER A 254 4.21 -10.67 8.40
CA SER A 254 4.59 -10.83 9.80
C SER A 254 3.45 -11.41 10.62
N PRO A 255 3.71 -12.37 11.53
CA PRO A 255 2.71 -12.81 12.50
C PRO A 255 2.24 -11.68 13.44
N ARG A 256 2.98 -10.57 13.52
CA ARG A 256 2.62 -9.37 14.29
C ARG A 256 2.00 -8.25 13.45
N ALA A 257 1.79 -8.46 12.14
CA ALA A 257 1.32 -7.41 11.24
C ALA A 257 -0.06 -6.83 11.63
N GLU A 258 -0.89 -7.64 12.30
CA GLU A 258 -2.22 -7.23 12.78
C GLU A 258 -2.33 -7.18 14.31
N ASP A 259 -1.19 -7.19 15.02
CA ASP A 259 -1.17 -7.01 16.47
C ASP A 259 -1.86 -5.69 16.83
N THR A 260 -2.86 -5.76 17.71
CA THR A 260 -3.67 -4.59 18.07
C THR A 260 -2.86 -3.51 18.78
N GLN A 261 -1.77 -3.87 19.46
CA GLN A 261 -0.83 -2.92 20.07
C GLN A 261 0.15 -2.35 19.03
N GLY A 262 0.36 -3.04 17.92
CA GLY A 262 1.39 -2.73 16.93
C GLY A 262 2.74 -3.33 17.28
N VAL A 263 3.78 -2.85 16.59
CA VAL A 263 5.17 -3.29 16.76
C VAL A 263 6.06 -2.15 17.25
N PRO A 264 7.04 -2.40 18.15
CA PRO A 264 7.90 -1.34 18.67
C PRO A 264 8.97 -0.95 17.65
N ILE A 265 8.96 0.31 17.22
CA ILE A 265 9.91 0.86 16.24
C ILE A 265 11.25 1.15 16.91
N SER A 266 12.30 0.54 16.36
CA SER A 266 13.69 0.68 16.82
C SER A 266 14.46 1.74 16.03
N ALA A 267 14.05 2.00 14.78
CA ALA A 267 14.68 3.01 13.91
C ALA A 267 13.69 3.56 12.89
N ILE A 268 13.91 4.81 12.47
CA ILE A 268 13.24 5.44 11.33
C ILE A 268 14.31 5.79 10.30
N ILE A 269 14.10 5.37 9.04
CA ILE A 269 15.02 5.62 7.93
C ILE A 269 14.38 6.59 6.95
N PHE A 270 15.13 7.61 6.53
CA PHE A 270 14.78 8.49 5.43
C PHE A 270 15.72 8.23 4.25
N GLY A 271 15.21 8.27 3.03
CA GLY A 271 16.01 8.02 1.83
C GLY A 271 15.29 8.36 0.53
N GLY A 272 16.03 8.39 -0.58
CA GLY A 272 15.51 8.69 -1.91
C GLY A 272 16.55 8.44 -2.99
N ALA A 273 16.12 8.43 -4.26
CA ALA A 273 17.05 8.34 -5.38
C ALA A 273 17.79 9.67 -5.57
N ALA A 274 19.11 9.66 -5.37
CA ALA A 274 19.99 10.78 -5.68
C ALA A 274 20.87 10.43 -6.88
N ASN A 275 20.73 11.16 -7.99
CA ASN A 275 21.56 10.95 -9.20
C ASN A 275 22.97 11.57 -9.09
N ARG A 276 23.26 12.32 -8.02
CA ARG A 276 24.59 12.84 -7.66
C ARG A 276 24.68 12.96 -6.13
N CYS A 277 25.77 12.52 -5.53
CA CYS A 277 26.10 12.94 -4.16
C CYS A 277 26.37 14.44 -4.19
N CYS A 278 25.64 15.23 -3.39
CA CYS A 278 26.06 16.59 -3.10
C CYS A 278 27.43 16.52 -2.40
N HIS A 279 28.48 16.94 -3.09
CA HIS A 279 29.72 17.32 -2.43
C HIS A 279 29.41 18.59 -1.64
N TRP A 280 29.41 18.46 -0.32
CA TRP A 280 29.43 19.57 0.62
C TRP A 280 30.81 20.22 0.60
#